data_AF-A0A9C8ZF76-F1
#
_entry.id   AF-A0A9C8ZF76-F1
#
_cell.length_a   1.000
_cell.length_b   1.000
_cell.length_c   1.000
_cell.angle_alpha   90.00
_cell.angle_beta   90.00
_cell.angle_gamma   90.00
#
_symmetry.space_group_name_H-M   'P 1'
#
loop_
_entity.id
_entity.type
_entity.pdbx_description
1 polymer ?
#
loop_
_entity_poly.entity_id
_entity_poly.type
_entity_poly.pdbx_seq_one_letter_code
_entity_poly.pdbx_strand_id
1 'polypeptide(L)'
;MTNKDKIKIGKAKGRPMLTWVGKRPLTSAKAWPAQHIEAFAVDCPDSPAADDAADWSDWPENYPQGGLLFHGDNKDVLAHLLANGFRGKVKLIYIDPPFDSGADYVRKVQLRGGKGATKIDGEEYTLGEQIQYEDIWANDNYLQFMYERLLM
;
A
#
# COMPACT_ATOMS: atom_id res chain seq x y z
N MET A 1 49.62 4.67 -31.28
CA MET A 1 48.14 4.66 -31.20
C MET A 1 47.75 3.73 -30.06
N THR A 2 46.94 4.26 -29.15
CA THR A 2 46.43 3.74 -27.86
C THR A 2 46.34 2.23 -27.67
N ASN A 3 47.12 1.71 -26.72
CA ASN A 3 46.89 0.38 -26.15
C ASN A 3 45.67 0.50 -25.21
N LYS A 4 44.52 -0.04 -25.62
CA LYS A 4 43.33 -0.11 -24.76
C LYS A 4 43.47 -1.32 -23.86
N ASP A 5 43.85 -1.09 -22.61
CA ASP A 5 43.86 -2.13 -21.59
C ASP A 5 42.45 -2.72 -21.43
N LYS A 6 42.29 -3.99 -21.80
CA LYS A 6 41.03 -4.73 -21.63
C LYS A 6 40.91 -5.15 -20.17
N ILE A 7 40.10 -4.43 -19.41
CA ILE A 7 39.71 -4.83 -18.05
C ILE A 7 38.77 -6.02 -18.14
N LYS A 8 39.20 -7.18 -17.63
CA LYS A 8 38.38 -8.40 -17.56
C LYS A 8 37.54 -8.34 -16.29
N ILE A 9 36.28 -7.92 -16.42
CA ILE A 9 35.32 -7.88 -15.30
C ILE A 9 34.98 -9.33 -14.93
N GLY A 10 35.31 -9.72 -13.69
CA GLY A 10 34.93 -11.02 -13.12
C GLY A 10 33.46 -11.04 -12.71
N LYS A 11 32.83 -12.22 -12.72
CA LYS A 11 31.47 -12.41 -12.20
C LYS A 11 31.49 -12.12 -10.70
N ALA A 12 30.61 -11.23 -10.22
CA ALA A 12 30.42 -11.03 -8.79
C ALA A 12 30.09 -12.39 -8.14
N LYS A 13 30.90 -12.81 -7.15
CA LYS A 13 30.63 -14.05 -6.41
C LYS A 13 29.48 -13.78 -5.44
N GLY A 14 28.35 -14.45 -5.67
CA GLY A 14 27.13 -14.33 -4.86
C GLY A 14 25.90 -14.08 -5.72
N ARG A 15 24.70 -14.28 -5.16
CA ARG A 15 23.48 -13.75 -5.76
C ARG A 15 23.43 -12.26 -5.46
N PRO A 16 23.31 -11.36 -6.45
CA PRO A 16 23.13 -9.93 -6.15
C PRO A 16 21.87 -9.76 -5.32
N MET A 17 22.00 -9.11 -4.17
CA MET A 17 20.88 -8.81 -3.27
C MET A 17 20.80 -7.30 -3.09
N LEU A 18 19.59 -6.74 -3.22
CA LEU A 18 19.35 -5.34 -2.89
C LEU A 18 19.49 -5.16 -1.38
N THR A 19 20.40 -4.29 -0.96
CA THR A 19 20.64 -3.90 0.43
C THR A 19 20.48 -2.40 0.58
N TRP A 20 19.98 -1.96 1.72
CA TRP A 20 19.80 -0.54 2.04
C TRP A 20 20.03 -0.29 3.53
N VAL A 21 20.28 0.96 3.90
CA VAL A 21 20.53 1.36 5.29
C VAL A 21 19.28 1.11 6.12
N GLY A 22 19.40 0.35 7.21
CA GLY A 22 18.27 0.04 8.08
C GLY A 22 17.37 -1.10 7.59
N LYS A 23 17.79 -1.88 6.58
CA LYS A 23 17.07 -3.09 6.14
C LYS A 23 16.85 -4.06 7.31
N ARG A 24 15.59 -4.28 7.65
CA ARG A 24 15.17 -5.22 8.70
C ARG A 24 14.25 -6.27 8.10
N PRO A 25 14.65 -7.56 8.09
CA PRO A 25 13.77 -8.64 7.68
C PRO A 25 12.51 -8.68 8.55
N LEU A 26 11.33 -8.77 7.94
CA LEU A 26 10.08 -8.97 8.66
C LEU A 26 9.99 -10.46 9.03
N THR A 27 10.36 -10.80 10.27
CA THR A 27 10.34 -12.17 10.79
C THR A 27 8.99 -12.56 11.38
N SER A 28 8.23 -11.57 11.86
CA SER A 28 6.93 -11.74 12.50
C SER A 28 6.15 -10.43 12.45
N ALA A 29 4.83 -10.50 12.29
CA ALA A 29 3.93 -9.38 12.46
C ALA A 29 2.87 -9.76 13.52
N LYS A 30 2.56 -8.80 14.40
CA LYS A 30 1.49 -9.00 15.38
C LYS A 30 0.16 -8.66 14.72
N ALA A 31 -0.73 -9.63 14.64
CA ALA A 31 -2.07 -9.42 14.11
C ALA A 31 -2.94 -8.76 15.19
N TRP A 32 -3.24 -7.47 15.01
CA TRP A 32 -4.25 -6.78 15.79
C TRP A 32 -5.62 -6.91 15.13
N PRO A 33 -6.74 -6.73 15.86
CA PRO A 33 -8.06 -6.67 15.25
C PRO A 33 -8.11 -5.53 14.21
N ALA A 34 -8.39 -5.86 12.95
CA ALA A 34 -8.63 -4.87 11.91
C ALA A 34 -10.06 -4.34 12.01
N GLN A 35 -10.25 -3.07 11.66
CA GLN A 35 -11.58 -2.48 11.63
C GLN A 35 -12.26 -2.82 10.31
N HIS A 36 -13.15 -3.80 10.31
CA HIS A 36 -14.04 -4.08 9.18
C HIS A 36 -15.15 -3.02 9.13
N ILE A 37 -15.27 -2.31 8.01
CA ILE A 37 -16.20 -1.17 7.83
C ILE A 37 -17.45 -1.60 7.06
N GLU A 38 -17.26 -2.27 5.94
CA GLU A 38 -18.35 -2.54 5.00
C GLU A 38 -18.15 -3.87 4.30
N ALA A 39 -19.26 -4.50 3.93
CA ALA A 39 -19.30 -5.68 3.09
C ALA A 39 -20.22 -5.42 1.89
N PHE A 40 -19.71 -5.66 0.69
CA PHE A 40 -20.46 -5.58 -0.56
C PHE A 40 -20.93 -6.98 -0.92
N ALA A 41 -22.21 -7.24 -0.72
CA ALA A 41 -22.78 -8.56 -0.87
C ALA A 41 -22.76 -9.04 -2.33
N VAL A 42 -22.66 -10.36 -2.50
CA VAL A 42 -22.65 -11.05 -3.80
C VAL A 42 -24.00 -10.92 -4.50
N ASP A 43 -25.11 -10.80 -3.77
CA ASP A 43 -26.48 -10.68 -4.27
C ASP A 43 -26.91 -9.25 -4.63
N CYS A 44 -26.01 -8.27 -4.54
CA CYS A 44 -26.29 -6.91 -4.97
C CYS A 44 -26.41 -6.88 -6.51
N PRO A 45 -27.50 -6.34 -7.11
CA PRO A 45 -27.73 -6.38 -8.56
C PRO A 45 -26.62 -5.76 -9.40
N ASP A 46 -25.90 -4.79 -8.82
CA ASP A 46 -24.78 -4.07 -9.45
C ASP A 46 -23.41 -4.71 -9.16
N SER A 47 -23.36 -5.85 -8.45
CA SER A 47 -22.11 -6.51 -8.09
C SER A 47 -21.55 -7.28 -9.29
N PRO A 48 -20.29 -7.04 -9.68
CA PRO A 48 -19.62 -7.87 -10.68
C PRO A 48 -19.35 -9.30 -10.18
N ALA A 49 -19.61 -9.58 -8.90
CA ALA A 49 -19.55 -10.91 -8.29
C ALA A 49 -20.92 -11.62 -8.27
N ALA A 50 -22.01 -10.97 -8.68
CA ALA A 50 -23.34 -11.57 -8.77
C ALA A 50 -23.46 -12.62 -9.88
N ASP A 51 -22.49 -12.66 -10.79
CA ASP A 51 -22.35 -13.76 -11.74
C ASP A 51 -21.90 -15.01 -10.96
N ASP A 52 -22.64 -16.12 -11.10
CA ASP A 52 -22.48 -17.44 -10.44
C ASP A 52 -21.09 -18.13 -10.59
N ALA A 53 -20.02 -17.39 -10.87
CA ALA A 53 -18.68 -17.85 -11.20
C ALA A 53 -17.68 -17.83 -10.02
N ALA A 54 -18.00 -17.21 -8.89
CA ALA A 54 -17.10 -17.15 -7.74
C ALA A 54 -17.20 -18.40 -6.85
N ASP A 55 -16.12 -19.16 -6.72
CA ASP A 55 -16.00 -20.28 -5.78
C ASP A 55 -15.64 -19.77 -4.39
N TRP A 56 -16.58 -19.89 -3.45
CA TRP A 56 -16.44 -19.48 -2.05
C TRP A 56 -16.19 -20.65 -1.10
N SER A 57 -15.97 -21.87 -1.61
CA SER A 57 -15.82 -23.08 -0.78
C SER A 57 -14.67 -23.00 0.23
N ASP A 58 -13.66 -22.20 -0.10
CA ASP A 58 -12.44 -22.01 0.69
C ASP A 58 -12.35 -20.59 1.31
N TRP A 59 -13.50 -19.91 1.41
CA TRP A 59 -13.62 -18.58 2.00
C TRP A 59 -13.62 -18.63 3.54
N PRO A 60 -12.98 -17.67 4.23
CA PRO A 60 -12.98 -17.63 5.69
C PRO A 60 -14.40 -17.49 6.29
N GLU A 61 -14.77 -18.39 7.21
CA GLU A 61 -16.13 -18.47 7.79
C GLU A 61 -16.57 -17.21 8.55
N ASN A 62 -15.61 -16.46 9.12
CA ASN A 62 -15.89 -15.30 9.94
C ASN A 62 -16.20 -14.02 9.14
N TYR A 63 -16.23 -14.08 7.80
CA TYR A 63 -16.48 -12.92 6.95
C TYR A 63 -17.61 -13.17 5.97
N PRO A 64 -18.46 -12.16 5.71
CA PRO A 64 -19.46 -12.26 4.64
C PRO A 64 -18.75 -12.49 3.30
N GLN A 65 -19.39 -13.28 2.44
CA GLN A 65 -18.94 -13.45 1.06
C GLN A 65 -19.16 -12.15 0.29
N GLY A 66 -18.22 -11.82 -0.59
CA GLY A 66 -18.25 -10.60 -1.39
C GLY A 66 -17.08 -9.66 -1.10
N GLY A 67 -17.27 -8.38 -1.43
CA GLY A 67 -16.26 -7.34 -1.23
C GLY A 67 -16.16 -6.97 0.25
N LEU A 68 -14.94 -6.81 0.77
CA LEU A 68 -14.69 -6.41 2.15
C LEU A 68 -13.88 -5.11 2.19
N LEU A 69 -14.32 -4.15 3.00
CA LEU A 69 -13.62 -2.88 3.22
C LEU A 69 -13.09 -2.81 4.66
N PHE A 70 -11.78 -2.65 4.81
CA PHE A 70 -11.12 -2.48 6.11
C PHE A 70 -10.52 -1.07 6.23
N HIS A 71 -10.57 -0.51 7.43
CA HIS A 71 -9.96 0.76 7.78
C HIS A 71 -8.75 0.57 8.70
N GLY A 72 -7.69 1.35 8.46
CA GLY A 72 -6.46 1.34 9.24
C GLY A 72 -5.21 1.26 8.36
N ASP A 73 -4.05 1.15 9.01
CA ASP A 73 -2.78 0.93 8.29
C ASP A 73 -2.79 -0.44 7.61
N ASN A 74 -2.44 -0.46 6.33
CA ASN A 74 -2.50 -1.67 5.52
C ASN A 74 -1.61 -2.81 6.06
N LYS A 75 -0.49 -2.53 6.74
CA LYS A 75 0.39 -3.57 7.28
C LYS A 75 -0.31 -4.34 8.41
N ASP A 76 -1.01 -3.63 9.29
CA ASP A 76 -1.75 -4.23 10.40
C ASP A 76 -2.99 -4.97 9.90
N VAL A 77 -3.68 -4.40 8.89
CA VAL A 77 -4.80 -5.06 8.22
C VAL A 77 -4.35 -6.35 7.51
N LEU A 78 -3.23 -6.33 6.79
CA LEU A 78 -2.68 -7.52 6.14
C LEU A 78 -2.29 -8.59 7.17
N ALA A 79 -1.67 -8.19 8.30
CA ALA A 79 -1.38 -9.11 9.40
C ALA A 79 -2.65 -9.79 9.93
N HIS A 80 -3.72 -9.01 10.10
CA HIS A 80 -5.02 -9.51 10.53
C HIS A 80 -5.62 -10.49 9.52
N LEU A 81 -5.66 -10.14 8.24
CA LEU A 81 -6.21 -10.99 7.19
C LEU A 81 -5.45 -12.33 7.10
N LEU A 82 -4.12 -12.29 7.16
CA LEU A 82 -3.30 -13.50 7.17
C LEU A 82 -3.60 -14.41 8.36
N ALA A 83 -3.78 -13.82 9.56
CA ALA A 83 -4.14 -14.57 10.76
C ALA A 83 -5.56 -15.14 10.71
N ASN A 84 -6.44 -14.56 9.89
CA ASN A 84 -7.84 -14.95 9.76
C ASN A 84 -8.14 -15.70 8.45
N GLY A 85 -7.17 -16.46 7.93
CA GLY A 85 -7.42 -17.48 6.90
C GLY A 85 -7.32 -17.00 5.46
N PHE A 86 -6.96 -15.75 5.19
CA PHE A 86 -6.78 -15.24 3.82
C PHE A 86 -5.46 -15.67 3.14
N ARG A 87 -4.61 -16.43 3.84
CA ARG A 87 -3.33 -16.92 3.29
C ARG A 87 -3.58 -17.79 2.06
N GLY A 88 -2.98 -17.38 0.93
CA GLY A 88 -3.09 -18.11 -0.34
C GLY A 88 -4.46 -18.01 -1.03
N LYS A 89 -5.37 -17.19 -0.51
CA LYS A 89 -6.72 -16.99 -1.10
C LYS A 89 -6.77 -15.89 -2.15
N VAL A 90 -5.81 -14.96 -2.14
CA VAL A 90 -5.79 -13.78 -3.03
C VAL A 90 -5.14 -14.13 -4.36
N LYS A 91 -5.88 -13.96 -5.46
CA LYS A 91 -5.40 -14.24 -6.83
C LYS A 91 -4.70 -13.07 -7.50
N LEU A 92 -5.13 -11.85 -7.19
CA LEU A 92 -4.64 -10.61 -7.79
C LEU A 92 -4.54 -9.55 -6.70
N ILE A 93 -3.41 -8.84 -6.68
CA ILE A 93 -3.19 -7.68 -5.82
C ILE A 93 -2.95 -6.49 -6.75
N TYR A 94 -3.76 -5.45 -6.59
CA TYR A 94 -3.53 -4.15 -7.20
C TYR A 94 -3.23 -3.15 -6.09
N ILE A 95 -2.16 -2.38 -6.25
CA ILE A 95 -1.79 -1.31 -5.33
C ILE A 95 -1.28 -0.11 -6.14
N ASP A 96 -1.54 1.08 -5.61
CA ASP A 96 -1.01 2.35 -6.11
C ASP A 96 -0.30 3.05 -4.93
N PRO A 97 0.93 2.62 -4.57
CA PRO A 97 1.66 3.16 -3.42
C PRO A 97 2.18 4.58 -3.70
N PRO A 98 2.64 5.33 -2.69
CA PRO A 98 3.41 6.55 -2.93
C PRO A 98 4.60 6.26 -3.86
N PHE A 99 4.91 7.22 -4.72
CA PHE A 99 5.92 7.10 -5.77
C PHE A 99 7.31 7.58 -5.33
N ASP A 100 7.41 8.18 -4.15
CA ASP A 100 8.61 8.87 -3.65
C ASP A 100 9.08 9.95 -4.64
N SER A 101 8.14 10.75 -5.15
CA SER A 101 8.45 11.80 -6.13
C SER A 101 9.08 13.05 -5.49
N GLY A 102 9.06 13.15 -4.15
CA GLY A 102 9.49 14.34 -3.43
C GLY A 102 8.53 15.53 -3.59
N ALA A 103 7.34 15.30 -4.16
CA ALA A 103 6.33 16.33 -4.33
C ALA A 103 5.50 16.49 -3.05
N ASP A 104 5.35 17.73 -2.62
CA ASP A 104 4.41 18.10 -1.58
C ASP A 104 3.02 18.33 -2.19
N TYR A 105 2.14 17.34 -2.08
CA TYR A 105 0.80 17.37 -2.67
C TYR A 105 -0.21 18.17 -1.83
N VAL A 106 0.15 19.39 -1.40
CA VAL A 106 -0.82 20.31 -0.79
C VAL A 106 -1.73 20.89 -1.86
N ARG A 107 -3.03 20.58 -1.77
CA ARG A 107 -4.05 21.16 -2.64
C ARG A 107 -4.22 22.65 -2.32
N LYS A 108 -3.89 23.52 -3.28
CA LYS A 108 -4.24 24.95 -3.23
C LYS A 108 -5.55 25.17 -3.97
N VAL A 109 -6.64 25.42 -3.24
CA VAL A 109 -7.96 25.72 -3.83
C VAL A 109 -8.16 27.24 -3.86
N GLN A 110 -8.39 27.82 -5.03
CA GLN A 110 -8.84 29.21 -5.16
C GLN A 110 -10.34 29.24 -5.44
N LEU A 111 -11.12 29.75 -4.49
CA LEU A 111 -12.55 29.95 -4.66
C LEU A 111 -12.82 31.16 -5.57
N ARG A 112 -13.62 30.97 -6.61
CA ARG A 112 -14.02 32.03 -7.55
C ARG A 112 -15.30 32.70 -7.04
N GLY A 113 -15.18 33.85 -6.38
CA GLY A 113 -16.32 34.74 -6.10
C GLY A 113 -16.23 35.50 -4.77
N GLY A 114 -16.18 36.83 -4.86
CA GLY A 114 -16.20 37.75 -3.72
C GLY A 114 -15.02 38.71 -3.75
N LYS A 115 -15.31 40.02 -3.88
CA LYS A 115 -14.28 41.08 -3.95
C LYS A 115 -13.41 41.04 -2.69
N GLY A 116 -12.17 40.57 -2.84
CA GLY A 116 -11.22 40.36 -1.76
C GLY A 116 -10.61 38.98 -1.92
N ALA A 117 -9.55 38.88 -2.74
CA ALA A 117 -8.83 37.64 -3.02
C ALA A 117 -8.17 37.11 -1.74
N THR A 118 -8.95 36.45 -0.91
CA THR A 118 -8.47 35.65 0.21
C THR A 118 -7.85 34.41 -0.41
N LYS A 119 -6.52 34.43 -0.57
CA LYS A 119 -5.77 33.21 -0.80
C LYS A 119 -5.91 32.40 0.48
N ILE A 120 -6.80 31.42 0.46
CA ILE A 120 -6.80 30.38 1.49
C ILE A 120 -5.67 29.45 1.03
N ASP A 121 -4.49 29.59 1.63
CA ASP A 121 -3.50 28.52 1.54
C ASP A 121 -4.20 27.26 2.07
N GLY A 122 -4.09 26.17 1.30
CA GLY A 122 -4.92 24.97 1.44
C GLY A 122 -5.12 24.57 2.89
N GLU A 123 -6.36 24.22 3.22
CA GLU A 123 -6.83 23.88 4.56
C GLU A 123 -5.73 23.10 5.31
N GLU A 124 -5.17 23.70 6.38
CA GLU A 124 -4.42 22.91 7.36
C GLU A 124 -5.33 21.75 7.73
N TYR A 125 -4.79 20.52 7.59
CA TYR A 125 -5.51 19.26 7.77
C TYR A 125 -6.65 19.40 8.76
N THR A 126 -7.88 19.15 8.28
CA THR A 126 -9.08 19.30 9.10
C THR A 126 -8.88 18.48 10.37
N LEU A 127 -9.30 19.00 11.53
CA LEU A 127 -9.11 18.31 12.81
C LEU A 127 -9.72 16.88 12.75
N GLY A 128 -8.87 15.86 12.52
CA GLY A 128 -9.29 14.47 12.29
C GLY A 128 -8.81 13.82 10.98
N GLU A 129 -8.28 14.59 10.01
CA GLU A 129 -7.61 14.04 8.82
C GLU A 129 -6.20 13.60 9.18
N GLN A 130 -5.97 12.29 9.22
CA GLN A 130 -4.65 11.71 9.48
C GLN A 130 -3.96 11.40 8.14
N ILE A 131 -2.82 12.05 7.87
CA ILE A 131 -1.97 11.69 6.74
C ILE A 131 -1.48 10.26 6.96
N GLN A 132 -1.83 9.34 6.05
CA GLN A 132 -1.40 7.95 6.17
C GLN A 132 0.07 7.77 5.72
N TYR A 133 0.50 8.54 4.71
CA TYR A 133 1.88 8.59 4.23
C TYR A 133 2.12 9.88 3.43
N GLU A 134 3.36 10.36 3.45
CA GLU A 134 3.83 11.45 2.61
C GLU A 134 4.49 10.88 1.35
N ASP A 135 4.60 11.67 0.29
CA ASP A 135 5.40 11.31 -0.89
C ASP A 135 6.85 11.84 -0.82
N ILE A 136 7.26 12.20 0.39
CA ILE A 136 8.59 12.68 0.72
C ILE A 136 9.20 11.70 1.73
N TRP A 137 10.19 10.93 1.28
CA TRP A 137 10.84 9.93 2.13
C TRP A 137 12.29 10.31 2.40
N ALA A 138 12.72 10.11 3.64
CA ALA A 138 14.12 10.27 4.01
C ALA A 138 14.91 9.00 3.68
N ASN A 139 15.92 9.13 2.82
CA ASN A 139 16.88 8.07 2.49
C ASN A 139 16.18 6.77 2.04
N ASP A 140 16.58 5.63 2.63
CA ASP A 140 16.10 4.30 2.29
C ASP A 140 14.80 3.88 3.02
N ASN A 141 14.13 4.80 3.71
CA ASN A 141 12.93 4.48 4.49
C ASN A 141 11.76 4.03 3.60
N TYR A 142 11.64 4.57 2.38
CA TYR A 142 10.67 4.11 1.39
C TYR A 142 10.81 2.60 1.11
N LEU A 143 12.05 2.14 0.93
CA LEU A 143 12.33 0.72 0.68
C LEU A 143 11.92 -0.16 1.86
N GLN A 144 12.17 0.27 3.10
CA GLN A 144 11.72 -0.47 4.28
C GLN A 144 10.19 -0.46 4.41
N PHE A 145 9.52 0.66 4.13
CA PHE A 145 8.07 0.80 4.17
C PHE A 145 7.37 -0.15 3.19
N MET A 146 7.86 -0.19 1.94
CA MET A 146 7.33 -1.08 0.90
C MET A 146 7.70 -2.54 1.17
N TYR A 147 8.93 -2.82 1.62
CA TYR A 147 9.40 -4.18 1.89
C TYR A 147 8.53 -4.92 2.91
N GLU A 148 8.13 -4.25 4.00
CA GLU A 148 7.29 -4.88 5.02
C GLU A 148 5.89 -5.22 4.52
N ARG A 149 5.33 -4.40 3.63
CA ARG A 149 3.96 -4.58 3.09
C ARG A 149 3.90 -5.61 1.99
N LEU A 150 4.87 -5.62 1.09
CA LEU A 150 4.92 -6.54 -0.04
C LEU A 150 5.28 -7.98 0.37
N LEU A 151 5.84 -8.18 1.57
CA LEU A 151 6.17 -9.51 2.07
C LEU A 151 4.97 -10.23 2.70
N MET A 152 3.92 -9.51 3.08
CA MET A 152 2.72 -10.04 3.72
C MET A 152 1.77 -10.64 2.68
#